data_AF-D7BH00-F1
#
_entry.id   AF-D7BH00-F1
#
_cell.length_a   1.000
_cell.length_b   1.000
_cell.length_c   1.000
_cell.angle_alpha   90.00
_cell.angle_beta   90.00
_cell.angle_gamma   90.00
#
_symmetry.space_group_name_H-M   'P 1'
#
loop_
_entity.id
_entity.type
_entity.pdbx_description
1 polymer ?
#
loop_
_entity_poly.entity_id
_entity_poly.type
_entity_poly.pdbx_seq_one_letter_code
_entity_poly.pdbx_strand_id
1 'polypeptide(L)'
;MQFTTVGREIWRGARQAQRLAEANASDPEVQERLRKLRLVKALRESKKSWKEIQDLVGISRATYHRWQKALKEKGLAGLKPRSRRPKHLRTKVHWTPGLLIRIETLRKENPTWGRWSIWLTLRKEGFQMSERTVGRILAYLEKHRRIESVAGYLARTQRGKLKRRVNRPYAKRKPRGYEARAPGDLVQVDTLTLTLGPGSMVKHFSAIDLHSRFVLAEVHSRATAKLSEGFLSLLLARAPFPIRAIQVDGGSEFMAEFEEACCALGIALFVLPPRSPKLNGHVERMQRTFKEEFYTRPLPTPLSELQAELDTYLDYYNRRRPHMALGGLAPLEFLAKMQEESVPQRVSNVLTDYILLISW
;
A
#
# COMPACT_ATOMS: atom_id res chain seq x y z
N MET A 1 -14.51 47.80 -63.82
CA MET A 1 -13.24 47.12 -64.13
C MET A 1 -12.13 48.16 -64.15
N GLN A 2 -11.12 48.03 -63.31
CA GLN A 2 -9.90 48.85 -63.38
C GLN A 2 -8.72 47.93 -63.10
N PHE A 3 -7.90 47.68 -64.13
CA PHE A 3 -6.60 47.04 -63.96
C PHE A 3 -5.52 48.11 -63.93
N THR A 4 -4.82 48.17 -62.81
CA THR A 4 -3.68 49.04 -62.56
C THR A 4 -2.42 48.46 -63.19
N THR A 5 -1.65 49.26 -63.94
CA THR A 5 -0.20 49.12 -64.01
C THR A 5 0.45 50.46 -64.37
N VAL A 6 0.70 51.29 -63.35
CA VAL A 6 1.52 52.51 -63.47
C VAL A 6 2.47 52.56 -62.27
N GLY A 7 3.73 52.92 -62.50
CA GLY A 7 4.72 53.16 -61.43
C GLY A 7 5.71 52.02 -61.17
N ARG A 8 6.79 51.94 -61.98
CA ARG A 8 8.03 51.27 -61.57
C ARG A 8 8.85 52.21 -60.69
N GLU A 9 8.64 52.18 -59.37
CA GLU A 9 9.66 52.70 -58.44
C GLU A 9 10.73 51.63 -58.18
N ILE A 10 11.90 51.79 -58.81
CA ILE A 10 13.08 50.94 -58.55
C ILE A 10 14.05 51.72 -57.66
N TRP A 11 13.99 51.53 -56.34
CA TRP A 11 14.97 52.14 -55.42
C TRP A 11 15.32 51.30 -54.19
N ARG A 12 16.65 51.15 -53.98
CA ARG A 12 17.36 51.03 -52.68
C ARG A 12 17.47 49.67 -51.96
N GLY A 13 17.38 48.54 -52.66
CA GLY A 13 17.91 47.26 -52.14
C GLY A 13 19.38 47.37 -51.68
N ALA A 14 20.25 47.99 -52.49
CA ALA A 14 21.68 48.15 -52.18
C ALA A 14 21.94 49.03 -50.93
N ARG A 15 21.35 50.23 -50.83
CA ARG A 15 21.56 51.12 -49.66
C ARG A 15 20.98 50.55 -48.37
N GLN A 16 19.88 49.80 -48.43
CA GLN A 16 19.31 49.15 -47.26
C GLN A 16 20.14 47.92 -46.84
N ALA A 17 20.61 47.12 -47.79
CA ALA A 17 21.57 46.04 -47.52
C ALA A 17 22.90 46.57 -46.96
N GLN A 18 23.39 47.71 -47.47
CA GLN A 18 24.59 48.38 -46.98
C GLN A 18 24.40 48.93 -45.56
N ARG A 19 23.33 49.67 -45.27
CA ARG A 19 22.99 50.10 -43.89
C ARG A 19 22.82 48.92 -42.94
N LEU A 20 22.22 47.81 -43.39
CA LEU A 20 22.11 46.59 -42.61
C LEU A 20 23.48 45.93 -42.39
N ALA A 21 24.38 45.93 -43.37
CA ALA A 21 25.74 45.43 -43.23
C ALA A 21 26.56 46.29 -42.25
N GLU A 22 26.47 47.61 -42.36
CA GLU A 22 27.08 48.60 -41.45
C GLU A 22 26.53 48.43 -40.01
N ALA A 23 25.20 48.37 -39.83
CA ALA A 23 24.59 48.14 -38.52
C ALA A 23 24.84 46.73 -37.95
N ASN A 24 25.07 45.72 -38.81
CA ASN A 24 25.52 44.39 -38.37
C ASN A 24 27.03 44.38 -38.04
N ALA A 25 27.83 45.26 -38.63
CA ALA A 25 29.24 45.43 -38.30
C ALA A 25 29.44 46.19 -36.99
N SER A 26 28.53 47.08 -36.60
CA SER A 26 28.58 47.77 -35.29
C SER A 26 28.04 46.95 -34.11
N ASP A 27 27.50 45.74 -34.35
CA ASP A 27 26.99 44.86 -33.29
C ASP A 27 28.16 44.18 -32.53
N PRO A 28 28.32 44.43 -31.20
CA PRO A 28 29.46 43.90 -30.44
C PRO A 28 29.56 42.37 -30.44
N GLU A 29 28.43 41.66 -30.47
CA GLU A 29 28.45 40.19 -30.43
C GLU A 29 28.75 39.60 -31.82
N VAL A 30 28.37 40.30 -32.90
CA VAL A 30 28.80 39.94 -34.26
C VAL A 30 30.31 40.13 -34.41
N GLN A 31 30.86 41.25 -33.92
CA GLN A 31 32.30 41.51 -33.97
C GLN A 31 33.12 40.50 -33.15
N GLU A 32 32.69 40.17 -31.94
CA GLU A 32 33.38 39.17 -31.11
C GLU A 32 33.34 37.77 -31.77
N ARG A 33 32.22 37.39 -32.40
CA ARG A 33 32.14 36.13 -33.18
C ARG A 33 33.05 36.15 -34.41
N LEU A 34 33.14 37.29 -35.11
CA LEU A 34 34.03 37.46 -36.26
C LEU A 34 35.51 37.42 -35.85
N ARG A 35 35.87 38.05 -34.73
CA ARG A 35 37.21 37.99 -34.11
C ARG A 35 37.58 36.55 -33.77
N LYS A 36 36.69 35.80 -33.12
CA LYS A 36 36.89 34.38 -32.79
C LYS A 36 37.06 33.51 -34.03
N LEU A 37 36.30 33.75 -35.10
CA LEU A 37 36.51 33.05 -36.39
C LEU A 37 37.90 33.32 -36.99
N ARG A 38 38.38 34.57 -36.95
CA ARG A 38 39.73 34.94 -37.42
C ARG A 38 40.83 34.28 -36.58
N LEU A 39 40.70 34.31 -35.24
CA LEU A 39 41.64 33.67 -34.31
C LEU A 39 41.73 32.15 -34.54
N VAL A 40 40.60 31.45 -34.70
CA VAL A 40 40.62 30.01 -35.01
C VAL A 40 41.29 29.75 -36.36
N LYS A 41 41.08 30.59 -37.38
CA LYS A 41 41.75 30.43 -38.68
C LYS A 41 43.27 30.52 -38.54
N ALA A 42 43.78 31.57 -37.88
CA ALA A 42 45.21 31.77 -37.65
C ALA A 42 45.83 30.62 -36.83
N LEU A 43 45.18 30.18 -35.75
CA LEU A 43 45.67 29.05 -34.93
C LEU A 43 45.67 27.71 -35.70
N ARG A 44 44.75 27.51 -36.65
CA ARG A 44 44.75 26.35 -37.55
C ARG A 44 45.83 26.41 -38.61
N GLU A 45 46.16 27.60 -39.12
CA GLU A 45 47.30 27.84 -40.01
C GLU A 45 48.63 27.56 -39.28
N SER A 46 48.73 27.93 -38.00
CA SER A 46 49.82 27.54 -37.08
C SER A 46 49.78 26.08 -36.60
N LYS A 47 49.07 25.19 -37.30
CA LYS A 47 48.94 23.74 -37.04
C LYS A 47 48.45 23.31 -35.64
N LYS A 48 47.87 24.20 -34.81
CA LYS A 48 47.39 23.85 -33.46
C LYS A 48 46.23 22.84 -33.48
N SER A 49 46.15 22.03 -32.42
CA SER A 49 45.08 21.04 -32.24
C SER A 49 43.75 21.70 -31.89
N TRP A 50 42.64 21.01 -32.15
CA TRP A 50 41.30 21.51 -31.82
C TRP A 50 41.05 21.64 -30.31
N LYS A 51 41.79 20.93 -29.46
CA LYS A 51 41.70 21.03 -28.00
C LYS A 51 42.28 22.37 -27.53
N GLU A 52 43.53 22.65 -27.88
CA GLU A 52 44.20 23.92 -27.57
C GLU A 52 43.43 25.13 -28.13
N ILE A 53 42.85 25.02 -29.33
CA ILE A 53 42.04 26.09 -29.93
C ILE A 53 40.76 26.34 -29.12
N GLN A 54 40.13 25.28 -28.61
CA GLN A 54 38.95 25.41 -27.76
C GLN A 54 39.31 26.06 -26.41
N ASP A 55 40.45 25.69 -25.82
CA ASP A 55 40.94 26.24 -24.56
C ASP A 55 41.35 27.73 -24.69
N LEU A 56 41.97 28.12 -25.82
CA LEU A 56 42.42 29.49 -26.08
C LEU A 56 41.30 30.45 -26.54
N VAL A 57 40.33 29.97 -27.34
CA VAL A 57 39.31 30.84 -27.97
C VAL A 57 37.92 30.65 -27.36
N GLY A 58 37.71 29.63 -26.52
CA GLY A 58 36.43 29.35 -25.86
C GLY A 58 35.31 28.91 -26.81
N ILE A 59 35.62 28.41 -28.01
CA ILE A 59 34.64 27.86 -28.96
C ILE A 59 35.04 26.49 -29.49
N SER A 60 34.07 25.58 -29.55
CA SER A 60 34.28 24.22 -30.07
C SER A 60 34.29 24.17 -31.59
N ARG A 61 34.93 23.13 -32.16
CA ARG A 61 34.97 22.84 -33.61
C ARG A 61 33.60 22.91 -34.28
N ALA A 62 32.56 22.39 -33.61
CA ALA A 62 31.19 22.39 -34.13
C ALA A 62 30.59 23.81 -34.19
N THR A 63 30.92 24.67 -33.22
CA THR A 63 30.49 26.08 -33.21
C THR A 63 31.22 26.89 -34.29
N TYR A 64 32.53 26.67 -34.45
CA TYR A 64 33.32 27.29 -35.51
C TYR A 64 32.73 27.03 -36.91
N HIS A 65 32.54 25.76 -37.29
CA HIS A 65 31.98 25.44 -38.62
C HIS A 65 30.53 25.92 -38.79
N ARG A 66 29.72 25.93 -37.72
CA ARG A 66 28.36 26.48 -37.75
C ARG A 66 28.34 27.98 -38.04
N TRP A 67 29.23 28.75 -37.41
CA TRP A 67 29.38 30.18 -37.66
C TRP A 67 30.02 30.46 -39.03
N GLN A 68 31.02 29.68 -39.45
CA GLN A 68 31.64 29.76 -40.78
C GLN A 68 30.61 29.54 -41.90
N LYS A 69 29.74 28.51 -41.76
CA LYS A 69 28.64 28.25 -42.68
C LYS A 69 27.62 29.39 -42.69
N ALA A 70 27.20 29.88 -41.51
CA ALA A 70 26.26 30.99 -41.41
C ALA A 70 26.80 32.30 -42.00
N LEU A 71 28.11 32.56 -41.86
CA LEU A 71 28.81 33.70 -42.47
C LEU A 71 28.85 33.58 -44.01
N LYS A 72 29.11 32.38 -44.54
CA LYS A 72 29.09 32.12 -45.99
C LYS A 72 27.68 32.26 -46.59
N GLU A 73 26.65 31.80 -45.89
CA GLU A 73 25.26 31.83 -46.38
C GLU A 73 24.56 33.18 -46.22
N LYS A 74 24.87 33.94 -45.17
CA LYS A 74 24.08 35.12 -44.75
C LYS A 74 24.92 36.34 -44.37
N GLY A 75 26.22 36.34 -44.67
CA GLY A 75 27.14 37.41 -44.29
C GLY A 75 27.15 37.67 -42.78
N LEU A 76 27.43 38.92 -42.39
CA LEU A 76 27.47 39.33 -40.98
C LEU A 76 26.14 39.09 -40.23
N ALA A 77 25.00 39.17 -40.92
CA ALA A 77 23.69 38.86 -40.33
C ALA A 77 23.58 37.40 -39.85
N GLY A 78 24.32 36.48 -40.49
CA GLY A 78 24.38 35.07 -40.10
C GLY A 78 25.04 34.83 -38.74
N LEU A 79 25.89 35.76 -38.28
CA LEU A 79 26.57 35.68 -37.00
C LEU A 79 25.71 36.20 -35.83
N LYS A 80 24.54 36.81 -36.06
CA LYS A 80 23.69 37.31 -34.96
C LYS A 80 23.16 36.18 -34.07
N PRO A 81 22.96 36.42 -32.76
CA PRO A 81 22.31 35.46 -31.87
C PRO A 81 20.89 35.16 -32.35
N ARG A 82 20.53 33.88 -32.50
CA ARG A 82 19.14 33.49 -32.73
C ARG A 82 18.40 33.50 -31.40
N SER A 83 17.14 33.95 -31.42
CA SER A 83 16.26 33.88 -30.24
C SER A 83 16.21 32.46 -29.69
N ARG A 84 16.43 32.33 -28.38
CA ARG A 84 16.30 31.07 -27.62
C ARG A 84 14.87 30.83 -27.12
N ARG A 85 13.93 31.74 -27.41
CA ARG A 85 12.53 31.65 -26.97
C ARG A 85 11.82 30.48 -27.70
N PRO A 86 11.10 29.60 -26.98
CA PRO A 86 10.29 28.56 -27.62
C PRO A 86 9.29 29.16 -28.62
N LYS A 87 9.19 28.58 -29.82
CA LYS A 87 8.27 29.04 -30.88
C LYS A 87 6.80 28.86 -30.50
N HIS A 88 6.49 27.88 -29.68
CA HIS A 88 5.15 27.63 -29.15
C HIS A 88 5.15 27.87 -27.64
N LEU A 89 4.50 28.96 -27.23
CA LEU A 89 4.17 29.19 -25.83
C LEU A 89 2.91 28.38 -25.51
N ARG A 90 2.89 27.73 -24.34
CA ARG A 90 1.71 27.01 -23.88
C ARG A 90 0.63 28.02 -23.48
N THR A 91 -0.42 28.13 -24.29
CA THR A 91 -1.59 28.97 -23.97
C THR A 91 -2.14 28.57 -22.59
N LYS A 92 -2.31 29.56 -21.70
CA LYS A 92 -3.03 29.32 -20.44
C LYS A 92 -4.49 29.07 -20.77
N VAL A 93 -5.03 27.94 -20.30
CA VAL A 93 -6.45 27.64 -20.46
C VAL A 93 -7.22 28.48 -19.44
N HIS A 94 -7.91 29.50 -19.93
CA HIS A 94 -8.87 30.26 -19.14
C HIS A 94 -10.20 29.52 -19.17
N TRP A 95 -10.72 29.15 -18.00
CA TRP A 95 -12.08 28.63 -17.87
C TRP A 95 -13.06 29.80 -17.72
N THR A 96 -14.24 29.68 -18.29
CA THR A 96 -15.27 30.72 -18.15
C THR A 96 -15.77 30.81 -16.69
N PRO A 97 -16.02 32.01 -16.15
CA PRO A 97 -16.48 32.18 -14.78
C PRO A 97 -17.78 31.39 -14.48
N GLY A 98 -18.74 31.40 -15.40
CA GLY A 98 -19.99 30.63 -15.25
C GLY A 98 -19.78 29.12 -15.10
N LEU A 99 -18.78 28.55 -15.80
CA LEU A 99 -18.45 27.12 -15.67
C LEU A 99 -17.80 26.81 -14.31
N LEU A 100 -16.90 27.67 -13.85
CA LEU A 100 -16.28 27.56 -12.53
C LEU A 100 -17.34 27.58 -11.42
N ILE A 101 -18.26 28.54 -11.49
CA ILE A 101 -19.39 28.68 -10.55
C ILE A 101 -20.27 27.43 -10.61
N ARG A 102 -20.69 26.96 -11.80
CA ARG A 102 -21.59 25.80 -11.90
C ARG A 102 -20.97 24.52 -11.37
N ILE A 103 -19.69 24.25 -11.64
CA ILE A 103 -18.97 23.10 -11.07
C ILE A 103 -18.86 23.22 -9.54
N GLU A 104 -18.59 24.42 -9.01
CA GLU A 104 -18.53 24.65 -7.57
C GLU A 104 -19.88 24.42 -6.89
N THR A 105 -20.98 24.92 -7.49
CA THR A 105 -22.36 24.70 -7.02
C THR A 105 -22.72 23.23 -7.00
N LEU A 106 -22.61 22.51 -8.12
CA LEU A 106 -22.92 21.07 -8.22
C LEU A 106 -22.12 20.25 -7.20
N ARG A 107 -20.88 20.64 -6.92
CA ARG A 107 -19.98 19.99 -5.97
C ARG A 107 -20.33 20.27 -4.50
N LYS A 108 -20.91 21.44 -4.19
CA LYS A 108 -21.40 21.80 -2.85
C LYS A 108 -22.75 21.15 -2.56
N GLU A 109 -23.66 21.15 -3.54
CA GLU A 109 -24.94 20.43 -3.49
C GLU A 109 -24.72 18.91 -3.33
N ASN A 110 -23.69 18.36 -3.98
CA ASN A 110 -23.41 16.92 -3.99
C ASN A 110 -21.94 16.60 -3.59
N PRO A 111 -21.59 16.62 -2.29
CA PRO A 111 -20.20 16.49 -1.81
C PRO A 111 -19.50 15.17 -2.16
N THR A 112 -20.25 14.12 -2.53
CA THR A 112 -19.72 12.82 -2.94
C THR A 112 -19.51 12.69 -4.45
N TRP A 113 -20.06 13.58 -5.28
CA TRP A 113 -20.03 13.43 -6.74
C TRP A 113 -18.63 13.59 -7.32
N GLY A 114 -18.18 12.56 -8.02
CA GLY A 114 -16.94 12.57 -8.78
C GLY A 114 -17.04 13.36 -10.09
N ARG A 115 -15.89 13.51 -10.76
CA ARG A 115 -15.75 14.22 -12.04
C ARG A 115 -16.74 13.75 -13.13
N TRP A 116 -17.08 12.46 -13.16
CA TRP A 116 -17.99 11.87 -14.15
C TRP A 116 -19.44 12.30 -13.94
N SER A 117 -19.95 12.25 -12.70
CA SER A 117 -21.32 12.67 -12.37
C SER A 117 -21.52 14.16 -12.68
N ILE A 118 -20.58 15.02 -12.25
CA ILE A 118 -20.63 16.46 -12.53
C ILE A 118 -20.55 16.74 -14.04
N TRP A 119 -19.69 16.03 -14.77
CA TRP A 119 -19.59 16.15 -16.23
C TRP A 119 -20.88 15.72 -16.96
N LEU A 120 -21.53 14.64 -16.52
CA LEU A 120 -22.77 14.17 -17.13
C LEU A 120 -23.91 15.17 -16.92
N THR A 121 -24.02 15.74 -15.72
CA THR A 121 -25.00 16.80 -15.41
C THR A 121 -24.75 18.05 -16.26
N LEU A 122 -23.50 18.52 -16.35
CA LEU A 122 -23.14 19.66 -17.21
C LEU A 122 -23.44 19.41 -18.70
N ARG A 123 -23.28 18.17 -19.19
CA ARG A 123 -23.67 17.82 -20.56
C ARG A 123 -25.17 17.89 -20.79
N LYS A 124 -25.99 17.48 -19.81
CA LYS A 124 -27.45 17.65 -19.88
C LYS A 124 -27.87 19.12 -19.85
N GLU A 125 -27.11 19.96 -19.15
CA GLU A 125 -27.24 21.43 -19.13
C GLU A 125 -26.67 22.13 -20.38
N GLY A 126 -26.28 21.38 -21.42
CA GLY A 126 -25.81 21.92 -22.70
C GLY A 126 -24.33 22.33 -22.76
N PHE A 127 -23.55 22.17 -21.68
CA PHE A 127 -22.14 22.55 -21.69
C PHE A 127 -21.26 21.58 -22.48
N GLN A 128 -20.57 22.08 -23.50
CA GLN A 128 -19.64 21.30 -24.31
C GLN A 128 -18.24 21.22 -23.70
N MET A 129 -17.93 20.14 -22.98
CA MET A 129 -16.56 19.87 -22.50
C MET A 129 -16.23 18.39 -22.30
N SER A 130 -14.94 18.12 -22.04
CA SER A 130 -14.44 16.80 -21.63
C SER A 130 -14.54 16.59 -20.11
N GLU A 131 -14.71 15.34 -19.69
CA GLU A 131 -14.63 14.91 -18.28
C GLU A 131 -13.30 15.35 -17.63
N ARG A 132 -12.20 15.32 -18.40
CA ARG A 132 -10.87 15.79 -17.98
C ARG A 132 -10.84 17.28 -17.68
N THR A 133 -11.68 18.09 -18.34
CA THR A 133 -11.81 19.53 -18.04
C THR A 133 -12.45 19.73 -16.66
N VAL A 134 -13.55 19.01 -16.38
CA VAL A 134 -14.22 19.02 -15.07
C VAL A 134 -13.26 18.58 -13.96
N GLY A 135 -12.51 17.49 -14.17
CA GLY A 135 -11.50 17.03 -13.21
C GLY A 135 -10.40 18.06 -12.91
N ARG A 136 -9.94 18.82 -13.91
CA ARG A 136 -8.97 19.92 -13.72
C ARG A 136 -9.56 21.09 -12.94
N ILE A 137 -10.83 21.43 -13.19
CA ILE A 137 -11.52 22.51 -12.47
C ILE A 137 -11.76 22.12 -11.01
N LEU A 138 -12.20 20.90 -10.73
CA LEU A 138 -12.33 20.38 -9.36
C LEU A 138 -11.00 20.45 -8.60
N ALA A 139 -9.90 19.96 -9.18
CA ALA A 139 -8.58 20.03 -8.56
C ALA A 139 -8.12 21.48 -8.30
N TYR A 140 -8.50 22.43 -9.17
CA TYR A 140 -8.25 23.86 -8.97
C TYR A 140 -9.08 24.43 -7.81
N LEU A 141 -10.39 24.15 -7.76
CA LEU A 141 -11.28 24.64 -6.71
C LEU A 141 -10.89 24.08 -5.34
N GLU A 142 -10.49 22.81 -5.27
CA GLU A 142 -9.99 22.14 -4.07
C GLU A 142 -8.67 22.78 -3.58
N LYS A 143 -7.72 23.02 -4.49
CA LYS A 143 -6.46 23.71 -4.17
C LYS A 143 -6.67 25.12 -3.60
N HIS A 144 -7.69 25.84 -4.07
CA HIS A 144 -8.07 27.16 -3.56
C HIS A 144 -9.10 27.11 -2.43
N ARG A 145 -9.34 25.94 -1.82
CA ARG A 145 -10.26 25.72 -0.69
C ARG A 145 -11.70 26.19 -0.92
N ARG A 146 -12.15 26.26 -2.18
CA ARG A 146 -13.54 26.64 -2.55
C ARG A 146 -14.52 25.46 -2.43
N ILE A 147 -14.00 24.23 -2.45
CA ILE A 147 -14.76 22.98 -2.26
C ILE A 147 -14.00 22.05 -1.31
N GLU A 148 -14.75 21.18 -0.61
CA GLU A 148 -14.19 20.07 0.18
C GLU A 148 -13.91 18.86 -0.73
N SER A 149 -12.83 18.12 -0.46
CA SER A 149 -12.53 16.87 -1.16
C SER A 149 -13.46 15.74 -0.71
N VAL A 150 -13.71 14.74 -1.57
CA VAL A 150 -14.58 13.60 -1.21
C VAL A 150 -14.03 12.90 0.04
N ALA A 151 -12.71 12.71 0.10
CA ALA A 151 -12.04 12.10 1.25
C ALA A 151 -12.19 12.95 2.53
N GLY A 152 -12.10 14.28 2.43
CA GLY A 152 -12.33 15.20 3.56
C GLY A 152 -13.75 15.12 4.08
N TYR A 153 -14.74 15.22 3.20
CA TYR A 153 -16.17 15.12 3.53
C TYR A 153 -16.51 13.78 4.19
N LEU A 154 -16.02 12.66 3.63
CA LEU A 154 -16.24 11.32 4.18
C LEU A 154 -15.51 11.13 5.52
N ALA A 155 -14.27 11.62 5.67
CA ALA A 155 -13.57 11.58 6.95
C ALA A 155 -14.26 12.42 8.03
N ARG A 156 -14.88 13.55 7.65
CA ARG A 156 -15.64 14.42 8.55
C ARG A 156 -16.98 13.83 8.97
N THR A 157 -17.72 13.20 8.05
CA THR A 157 -18.96 12.48 8.39
C THR A 157 -18.69 11.21 9.19
N GLN A 158 -17.60 10.48 8.92
CA GLN A 158 -17.21 9.31 9.74
C GLN A 158 -16.56 9.69 11.10
N ARG A 159 -16.09 10.93 11.28
CA ARG A 159 -15.50 11.40 12.56
C ARG A 159 -16.47 11.36 13.74
N GLY A 160 -17.79 11.32 13.50
CA GLY A 160 -18.81 11.13 14.54
C GLY A 160 -18.76 9.77 15.27
N LYS A 161 -17.94 8.81 14.80
CA LYS A 161 -17.74 7.50 15.47
C LYS A 161 -16.26 7.14 15.66
N LEU A 162 -15.46 8.10 16.16
CA LEU A 162 -14.24 7.73 16.88
C LEU A 162 -14.65 6.97 18.15
N LYS A 163 -14.73 5.62 18.06
CA LYS A 163 -14.92 4.75 19.23
C LYS A 163 -13.87 5.16 20.27
N ARG A 164 -14.35 5.66 21.42
CA ARG A 164 -13.52 5.98 22.59
C ARG A 164 -12.65 4.75 22.85
N ARG A 165 -11.32 4.90 22.97
CA ARG A 165 -10.44 3.77 23.27
C ARG A 165 -10.87 3.23 24.63
N VAL A 166 -11.48 2.04 24.64
CA VAL A 166 -11.82 1.34 25.87
C VAL A 166 -10.51 1.07 26.61
N ASN A 167 -10.46 1.38 27.90
CA ASN A 167 -9.28 1.07 28.70
C ASN A 167 -9.23 -0.45 28.90
N ARG A 168 -8.12 -1.06 28.48
CA ARG A 168 -7.87 -2.50 28.58
C ARG A 168 -6.58 -2.68 29.39
N PRO A 169 -6.66 -2.75 30.75
CA PRO A 169 -5.50 -2.55 31.62
C PRO A 169 -4.49 -3.70 31.54
N TYR A 170 -4.94 -4.92 31.26
CA TYR A 170 -4.08 -6.12 31.24
C TYR A 170 -3.70 -6.54 29.80
N ALA A 171 -4.46 -6.09 28.81
CA ALA A 171 -4.16 -6.26 27.39
C ALA A 171 -2.83 -5.61 26.97
N LYS A 172 -1.88 -6.43 26.52
CA LYS A 172 -0.61 -5.99 25.94
C LYS A 172 -0.66 -6.07 24.41
N ARG A 173 0.20 -5.33 23.72
CA ARG A 173 0.42 -5.51 22.28
C ARG A 173 1.41 -6.64 22.07
N LYS A 174 1.11 -7.61 21.19
CA LYS A 174 2.07 -8.64 20.78
C LYS A 174 3.39 -8.00 20.31
N PRO A 175 4.56 -8.37 20.85
CA PRO A 175 5.86 -7.87 20.39
C PRO A 175 6.10 -8.18 18.92
N ARG A 176 6.87 -7.33 18.23
CA ARG A 176 7.33 -7.62 16.86
C ARG A 176 8.32 -8.79 16.93
N GLY A 177 8.14 -9.80 16.08
CA GLY A 177 8.99 -11.00 16.08
C GLY A 177 8.69 -12.01 17.20
N TYR A 178 7.53 -11.91 17.87
CA TYR A 178 7.12 -12.95 18.81
C TYR A 178 6.70 -14.23 18.04
N GLU A 179 7.55 -15.25 18.13
CA GLU A 179 7.41 -16.58 17.54
C GLU A 179 6.99 -17.61 18.61
N ALA A 180 6.16 -18.59 18.23
CA ALA A 180 5.80 -19.72 19.10
C ALA A 180 6.77 -20.89 18.86
N ARG A 181 7.70 -21.08 19.79
CA ARG A 181 8.82 -22.03 19.73
C ARG A 181 8.52 -23.36 20.44
N ALA A 182 7.59 -23.35 21.38
CA ALA A 182 7.10 -24.54 22.08
C ALA A 182 5.56 -24.53 22.21
N PRO A 183 4.91 -25.69 22.44
CA PRO A 183 3.47 -25.77 22.70
C PRO A 183 3.03 -24.86 23.85
N GLY A 184 1.98 -24.07 23.65
CA GLY A 184 1.48 -23.14 24.65
C GLY A 184 2.27 -21.83 24.79
N ASP A 185 3.33 -21.61 23.99
CA ASP A 185 3.97 -20.29 23.89
C ASP A 185 2.96 -19.22 23.47
N LEU A 186 2.06 -19.56 22.55
CA LEU A 186 1.01 -18.66 22.11
C LEU A 186 -0.20 -19.42 21.58
N VAL A 187 -1.31 -19.33 22.29
CA VAL A 187 -2.61 -19.80 21.82
C VAL A 187 -3.38 -18.62 21.22
N GLN A 188 -3.88 -18.74 19.99
CA GLN A 188 -4.82 -17.77 19.43
C GLN A 188 -6.25 -18.18 19.79
N VAL A 189 -7.03 -17.26 20.35
CA VAL A 189 -8.43 -17.45 20.71
C VAL A 189 -9.29 -16.47 19.89
N ASP A 190 -10.37 -16.96 19.30
CA ASP A 190 -11.28 -16.16 18.47
C ASP A 190 -12.72 -16.72 18.46
N THR A 191 -13.69 -15.85 18.18
CA THR A 191 -15.12 -16.16 18.21
C THR A 191 -15.75 -16.02 16.82
N LEU A 192 -16.15 -17.15 16.24
CA LEU A 192 -16.86 -17.19 14.97
C LEU A 192 -18.39 -17.18 15.20
N THR A 193 -19.11 -16.32 14.47
CA THR A 193 -20.58 -16.38 14.44
C THR A 193 -21.05 -17.19 13.23
N LEU A 194 -21.94 -18.14 13.48
CA LEU A 194 -22.52 -19.04 12.48
C LEU A 194 -24.04 -18.96 12.51
N THR A 195 -24.67 -19.19 11.37
CA THR A 195 -26.11 -19.34 11.23
C THR A 195 -26.38 -20.76 10.74
N LEU A 196 -26.94 -21.61 11.59
CA LEU A 196 -27.18 -23.03 11.28
C LEU A 196 -28.60 -23.28 10.72
N GLY A 197 -29.45 -22.27 10.78
CA GLY A 197 -30.81 -22.30 10.23
C GLY A 197 -31.52 -20.96 10.43
N PRO A 198 -32.77 -20.80 9.96
CA PRO A 198 -33.56 -19.59 10.19
C PRO A 198 -33.61 -19.21 11.67
N GLY A 199 -33.15 -18.00 12.01
CA GLY A 199 -33.07 -17.49 13.38
C GLY A 199 -32.03 -18.16 14.30
N SER A 200 -31.41 -19.26 13.90
CA SER A 200 -30.51 -20.06 14.74
C SER A 200 -29.06 -19.62 14.58
N MET A 201 -28.66 -18.62 15.38
CA MET A 201 -27.26 -18.15 15.47
C MET A 201 -26.50 -18.84 16.61
N VAL A 202 -25.29 -19.30 16.29
CA VAL A 202 -24.36 -19.93 17.24
C VAL A 202 -23.04 -19.15 17.27
N LYS A 203 -22.41 -19.08 18.45
CA LYS A 203 -21.09 -18.50 18.70
C LYS A 203 -20.11 -19.63 18.97
N HIS A 204 -19.26 -19.91 18.00
CA HIS A 204 -18.20 -20.90 18.09
C HIS A 204 -16.95 -20.20 18.65
N PHE A 205 -16.64 -20.46 19.91
CA PHE A 205 -15.38 -20.08 20.54
C PHE A 205 -14.32 -21.11 20.13
N SER A 206 -13.14 -20.64 19.73
CA SER A 206 -12.07 -21.50 19.22
C SER A 206 -10.72 -21.06 19.77
N ALA A 207 -9.91 -22.02 20.18
CA ALA A 207 -8.53 -21.86 20.60
C ALA A 207 -7.63 -22.71 19.71
N ILE A 208 -6.51 -22.17 19.22
CA ILE A 208 -5.49 -22.92 18.48
C ILE A 208 -4.09 -22.57 18.97
N ASP A 209 -3.29 -23.58 19.31
CA ASP A 209 -1.87 -23.41 19.62
C ASP A 209 -1.03 -23.17 18.35
N LEU A 210 -0.15 -22.16 18.41
CA LEU A 210 0.62 -21.75 17.24
C LEU A 210 1.81 -22.65 16.94
N HIS A 211 2.15 -23.58 17.83
CA HIS A 211 3.19 -24.56 17.61
C HIS A 211 2.60 -25.90 17.16
N SER A 212 1.92 -26.60 18.07
CA SER A 212 1.37 -27.96 17.93
C SER A 212 0.09 -28.09 17.07
N ARG A 213 -0.58 -26.98 16.74
CA ARG A 213 -1.94 -26.98 16.14
C ARG A 213 -3.01 -27.67 16.99
N PHE A 214 -2.77 -27.93 18.28
CA PHE A 214 -3.81 -28.39 19.18
C PHE A 214 -4.97 -27.38 19.19
N VAL A 215 -6.20 -27.89 19.08
CA VAL A 215 -7.42 -27.06 19.02
C VAL A 215 -8.42 -27.49 20.09
N LEU A 216 -9.06 -26.50 20.69
CA LEU A 216 -10.25 -26.68 21.53
C LEU A 216 -11.32 -25.69 21.06
N ALA A 217 -12.60 -26.07 21.15
CA ALA A 217 -13.71 -25.20 20.79
C ALA A 217 -14.97 -25.47 21.62
N GLU A 218 -15.79 -24.45 21.81
CA GLU A 218 -17.12 -24.53 22.43
C GLU A 218 -18.16 -23.77 21.59
N VAL A 219 -19.41 -24.23 21.64
CA VAL A 219 -20.55 -23.53 21.03
C VAL A 219 -21.47 -22.93 22.10
N HIS A 220 -21.73 -21.63 21.95
CA HIS A 220 -22.57 -20.84 22.84
C HIS A 220 -23.66 -20.10 22.07
N SER A 221 -24.76 -19.73 22.73
CA SER A 221 -25.82 -18.89 22.13
C SER A 221 -25.44 -17.40 22.05
N ARG A 222 -24.46 -16.97 22.85
CA ARG A 222 -24.00 -15.58 22.97
C ARG A 222 -22.48 -15.55 23.13
N ALA A 223 -21.90 -14.38 22.88
CA ALA A 223 -20.48 -14.12 23.15
C ALA A 223 -20.39 -13.03 24.22
N THR A 224 -19.89 -13.39 25.40
CA THR A 224 -19.77 -12.52 26.57
C THR A 224 -18.45 -12.79 27.29
N ALA A 225 -17.94 -11.82 28.05
CA ALA A 225 -16.69 -11.98 28.79
C ALA A 225 -16.71 -13.13 29.80
N LYS A 226 -17.83 -13.31 30.52
CA LYS A 226 -18.03 -14.47 31.42
C LYS A 226 -17.97 -15.83 30.70
N LEU A 227 -18.45 -15.93 29.46
CA LEU A 227 -18.33 -17.16 28.67
C LEU A 227 -16.90 -17.39 28.19
N SER A 228 -16.19 -16.34 27.78
CA SER A 228 -14.76 -16.43 27.43
C SER A 228 -13.88 -16.84 28.62
N GLU A 229 -14.21 -16.38 29.84
CA GLU A 229 -13.56 -16.80 31.10
C GLU A 229 -13.79 -18.30 31.38
N GLY A 230 -15.02 -18.77 31.17
CA GLY A 230 -15.35 -20.21 31.25
C GLY A 230 -14.55 -21.02 30.23
N PHE A 231 -14.51 -20.55 28.98
CA PHE A 231 -13.73 -21.17 27.90
C PHE A 231 -12.22 -21.17 28.20
N LEU A 232 -11.68 -20.11 28.78
CA LEU A 232 -10.29 -20.05 29.26
C LEU A 232 -10.02 -21.12 30.34
N SER A 233 -10.96 -21.28 31.27
CA SER A 233 -10.87 -22.29 32.34
C SER A 233 -10.88 -23.71 31.78
N LEU A 234 -11.77 -24.01 30.81
CA LEU A 234 -11.78 -25.28 30.10
C LEU A 234 -10.48 -25.49 29.32
N LEU A 235 -10.00 -24.47 28.61
CA LEU A 235 -8.76 -24.52 27.82
C LEU A 235 -7.56 -24.89 28.68
N LEU A 236 -7.43 -24.31 29.87
CA LEU A 236 -6.35 -24.64 30.81
C LEU A 236 -6.49 -26.03 31.42
N ALA A 237 -7.71 -26.53 31.61
CA ALA A 237 -7.96 -27.89 32.10
C ALA A 237 -7.78 -28.99 31.03
N ARG A 238 -7.94 -28.66 29.74
CA ARG A 238 -7.91 -29.61 28.61
C ARG A 238 -6.61 -29.57 27.79
N ALA A 239 -5.84 -28.48 27.84
CA ALA A 239 -4.59 -28.38 27.08
C ALA A 239 -3.51 -29.31 27.66
N PRO A 240 -2.82 -30.12 26.83
CA PRO A 240 -1.76 -31.02 27.29
C PRO A 240 -0.42 -30.30 27.57
N PHE A 241 -0.43 -28.97 27.73
CA PHE A 241 0.73 -28.12 27.96
C PHE A 241 0.34 -26.83 28.71
N PRO A 242 1.26 -26.21 29.48
CA PRO A 242 1.00 -24.92 30.11
C PRO A 242 0.92 -23.78 29.09
N ILE A 243 -0.02 -22.85 29.29
CA ILE A 243 -0.26 -21.72 28.39
C ILE A 243 0.44 -20.48 28.94
N ARG A 244 1.39 -19.93 28.17
CA ARG A 244 2.21 -18.76 28.52
C ARG A 244 1.62 -17.44 28.03
N ALA A 245 1.00 -17.46 26.84
CA ALA A 245 0.35 -16.28 26.27
C ALA A 245 -0.88 -16.64 25.43
N ILE A 246 -1.83 -15.72 25.38
CA ILE A 246 -3.05 -15.80 24.57
C ILE A 246 -3.13 -14.60 23.64
N GLN A 247 -3.43 -14.81 22.36
CA GLN A 247 -3.71 -13.74 21.40
C GLN A 247 -5.21 -13.72 21.04
N VAL A 248 -5.86 -12.58 21.24
CA VAL A 248 -7.26 -12.32 20.90
C VAL A 248 -7.43 -11.09 20.01
N ASP A 249 -8.62 -10.94 19.45
CA ASP A 249 -9.04 -9.76 18.71
C ASP A 249 -9.49 -8.59 19.62
N GLY A 250 -10.08 -7.56 19.01
CA GLY A 250 -10.60 -6.39 19.72
C GLY A 250 -12.02 -6.56 20.29
N GLY A 251 -12.58 -7.77 20.29
CA GLY A 251 -13.92 -8.12 20.72
C GLY A 251 -14.20 -7.78 22.19
N SER A 252 -15.45 -7.43 22.48
CA SER A 252 -15.95 -7.13 23.83
C SER A 252 -16.03 -8.37 24.71
N GLU A 253 -16.17 -9.55 24.10
CA GLU A 253 -16.11 -10.85 24.74
C GLU A 253 -14.72 -11.17 25.31
N PHE A 254 -13.65 -10.50 24.89
CA PHE A 254 -12.31 -10.71 25.43
C PHE A 254 -11.85 -9.57 26.35
N MET A 255 -12.79 -8.74 26.85
CA MET A 255 -12.54 -7.67 27.81
C MET A 255 -12.94 -8.10 29.23
N ALA A 256 -12.82 -7.18 30.21
CA ALA A 256 -13.34 -7.31 31.57
C ALA A 256 -12.96 -8.65 32.24
N GLU A 257 -13.93 -9.51 32.56
CA GLU A 257 -13.74 -10.77 33.29
C GLU A 257 -12.66 -11.67 32.63
N PHE A 258 -12.57 -11.67 31.30
CA PHE A 258 -11.54 -12.43 30.58
C PHE A 258 -10.12 -11.86 30.77
N GLU A 259 -9.97 -10.53 30.82
CA GLU A 259 -8.66 -9.90 31.08
C GLU A 259 -8.23 -10.09 32.53
N GLU A 260 -9.18 -9.98 33.46
CA GLU A 260 -8.97 -10.18 34.88
C GLU A 260 -8.53 -11.63 35.16
N ALA A 261 -9.19 -12.62 34.56
CA ALA A 261 -8.80 -14.02 34.64
C ALA A 261 -7.40 -14.26 34.04
N CYS A 262 -7.10 -13.74 32.84
CA CYS A 262 -5.75 -13.84 32.27
C CYS A 262 -4.69 -13.24 33.21
N CYS A 263 -4.97 -12.09 33.84
CA CYS A 263 -4.06 -11.44 34.78
C CYS A 263 -3.87 -12.26 36.06
N ALA A 264 -4.96 -12.76 36.66
CA ALA A 264 -4.93 -13.57 37.88
C ALA A 264 -4.16 -14.89 37.68
N LEU A 265 -4.22 -15.46 36.48
CA LEU A 265 -3.54 -16.69 36.09
C LEU A 265 -2.11 -16.47 35.56
N GLY A 266 -1.63 -15.21 35.51
CA GLY A 266 -0.29 -14.87 35.02
C GLY A 266 -0.08 -15.01 33.51
N ILE A 267 -1.15 -15.19 32.73
CA ILE A 267 -1.11 -15.44 31.28
C ILE A 267 -0.97 -14.11 30.54
N ALA A 268 0.00 -14.01 29.63
CA ALA A 268 0.21 -12.81 28.84
C ALA A 268 -0.89 -12.63 27.78
N LEU A 269 -1.81 -11.69 28.00
CA LEU A 269 -2.86 -11.36 27.03
C LEU A 269 -2.35 -10.40 25.95
N PHE A 270 -2.34 -10.85 24.70
CA PHE A 270 -2.01 -10.07 23.52
C PHE A 270 -3.26 -9.69 22.71
N VAL A 271 -3.51 -8.40 22.58
CA VAL A 271 -4.64 -7.88 21.80
C VAL A 271 -4.18 -7.36 20.45
N LEU A 272 -4.92 -7.73 19.41
CA LEU A 272 -4.64 -7.31 18.04
C LEU A 272 -4.95 -5.82 17.79
N PRO A 273 -4.12 -5.11 17.02
CA PRO A 273 -4.46 -3.77 16.57
C PRO A 273 -5.67 -3.83 15.62
N PRO A 274 -6.67 -2.93 15.74
CA PRO A 274 -7.82 -2.90 14.85
C PRO A 274 -7.44 -2.91 13.37
N ARG A 275 -8.16 -3.69 12.57
CA ARG A 275 -7.94 -3.87 11.11
C ARG A 275 -6.58 -4.53 10.75
N SER A 276 -6.15 -5.54 11.50
CA SER A 276 -4.90 -6.28 11.26
C SER A 276 -5.10 -7.77 10.89
N PRO A 277 -5.92 -8.12 9.86
CA PRO A 277 -6.26 -9.53 9.55
C PRO A 277 -5.02 -10.40 9.27
N LYS A 278 -3.95 -9.81 8.71
CA LYS A 278 -2.66 -10.47 8.45
C LYS A 278 -2.02 -11.17 9.66
N LEU A 279 -2.45 -10.87 10.89
CA LEU A 279 -1.95 -11.46 12.13
C LEU A 279 -2.77 -12.68 12.62
N ASN A 280 -3.88 -13.01 11.96
CA ASN A 280 -4.83 -14.07 12.31
C ASN A 280 -4.86 -15.25 11.32
N GLY A 281 -3.91 -15.35 10.39
CA GLY A 281 -3.93 -16.37 9.34
C GLY A 281 -4.02 -17.84 9.83
N HIS A 282 -3.59 -18.15 11.07
CA HIS A 282 -3.76 -19.48 11.66
C HIS A 282 -5.22 -19.73 12.08
N VAL A 283 -5.84 -18.79 12.79
CA VAL A 283 -7.27 -18.81 13.14
C VAL A 283 -8.13 -18.82 11.88
N GLU A 284 -7.88 -17.92 10.92
CA GLU A 284 -8.66 -17.86 9.67
C GLU A 284 -8.62 -19.20 8.92
N ARG A 285 -7.47 -19.88 8.90
CA ARG A 285 -7.32 -21.21 8.31
C ARG A 285 -8.04 -22.30 9.10
N MET A 286 -7.95 -22.28 10.44
CA MET A 286 -8.62 -23.24 11.32
C MET A 286 -10.15 -23.09 11.26
N GLN A 287 -10.67 -21.86 11.30
CA GLN A 287 -12.10 -21.58 11.13
C GLN A 287 -12.61 -22.00 9.75
N ARG A 288 -11.78 -21.86 8.70
CA ARG A 288 -12.12 -22.38 7.38
C ARG A 288 -12.22 -23.91 7.39
N THR A 289 -11.26 -24.60 8.01
CA THR A 289 -11.34 -26.06 8.23
C THR A 289 -12.62 -26.47 8.98
N PHE A 290 -13.01 -25.79 10.07
CA PHE A 290 -14.30 -26.07 10.72
C PHE A 290 -15.50 -25.86 9.79
N LYS A 291 -15.51 -24.77 9.00
CA LYS A 291 -16.58 -24.50 8.03
C LYS A 291 -16.68 -25.57 6.94
N GLU A 292 -15.54 -26.00 6.40
CA GLU A 292 -15.45 -26.96 5.30
C GLU A 292 -15.69 -28.41 5.75
N GLU A 293 -15.15 -28.82 6.90
CA GLU A 293 -15.15 -30.22 7.36
C GLU A 293 -16.24 -30.56 8.38
N PHE A 294 -16.68 -29.62 9.24
CA PHE A 294 -17.67 -29.87 10.29
C PHE A 294 -19.05 -29.27 9.96
N TYR A 295 -19.11 -27.97 9.67
CA TYR A 295 -20.38 -27.24 9.45
C TYR A 295 -21.05 -27.48 8.08
N THR A 296 -20.46 -28.30 7.21
CA THR A 296 -21.08 -28.82 5.98
C THR A 296 -21.97 -30.04 6.21
N ARG A 297 -21.90 -30.66 7.40
CA ARG A 297 -22.65 -31.86 7.75
C ARG A 297 -24.07 -31.51 8.22
N PRO A 298 -25.03 -32.46 8.18
CA PRO A 298 -26.24 -32.36 8.99
C PRO A 298 -25.83 -32.27 10.47
N LEU A 299 -26.29 -31.23 11.17
CA LEU A 299 -25.96 -30.97 12.56
C LEU A 299 -27.24 -30.75 13.38
N PRO A 300 -27.25 -31.16 14.66
CA PRO A 300 -28.40 -30.99 15.54
C PRO A 300 -28.64 -29.51 15.89
N THR A 301 -29.91 -29.16 16.08
CA THR A 301 -30.33 -27.81 16.50
C THR A 301 -30.09 -27.54 18.00
N PRO A 302 -30.29 -28.50 18.94
CA PRO A 302 -30.00 -28.29 20.35
C PRO A 302 -28.51 -28.05 20.60
N LEU A 303 -28.19 -26.97 21.34
CA LEU A 303 -26.81 -26.53 21.56
C LEU A 303 -25.94 -27.58 22.27
N SER A 304 -26.53 -28.37 23.17
CA SER A 304 -25.87 -29.46 23.90
C SER A 304 -25.47 -30.63 22.98
N GLU A 305 -26.36 -31.01 22.05
CA GLU A 305 -26.08 -32.04 21.05
C GLU A 305 -25.02 -31.56 20.05
N LEU A 306 -25.11 -30.28 19.65
CA LEU A 306 -24.11 -29.65 18.79
C LEU A 306 -22.72 -29.59 19.45
N GLN A 307 -22.64 -29.38 20.77
CA GLN A 307 -21.39 -29.45 21.52
C GLN A 307 -20.84 -30.88 21.54
N ALA A 308 -21.68 -31.91 21.74
CA ALA A 308 -21.23 -33.30 21.73
C ALA A 308 -20.69 -33.76 20.35
N GLU A 309 -21.32 -33.33 19.26
CA GLU A 309 -20.81 -33.51 17.89
C GLU A 309 -19.49 -32.75 17.67
N LEU A 310 -19.38 -31.53 18.21
CA LEU A 310 -18.14 -30.75 18.15
C LEU A 310 -17.00 -31.41 18.94
N ASP A 311 -17.26 -31.92 20.14
CA ASP A 311 -16.29 -32.65 20.96
C ASP A 311 -15.78 -33.91 20.25
N THR A 312 -16.68 -34.64 19.60
CA THR A 312 -16.35 -35.81 18.77
C THR A 312 -15.46 -35.41 17.57
N TYR A 313 -15.77 -34.30 16.91
CA TYR A 313 -14.94 -33.76 15.84
C TYR A 313 -13.58 -33.24 16.34
N LEU A 314 -13.50 -32.65 17.54
CA LEU A 314 -12.27 -32.18 18.16
C LEU A 314 -11.33 -33.36 18.52
N ASP A 315 -11.87 -34.50 18.94
CA ASP A 315 -11.08 -35.72 19.16
C ASP A 315 -10.46 -36.21 17.84
N TYR A 316 -11.26 -36.31 16.77
CA TYR A 316 -10.77 -36.60 15.43
C TYR A 316 -9.69 -35.59 14.96
N TYR A 317 -9.95 -34.29 15.14
CA TYR A 317 -9.03 -33.22 14.75
C TYR A 317 -7.67 -33.36 15.44
N ASN A 318 -7.67 -33.57 16.75
CA ASN A 318 -6.45 -33.59 17.55
C ASN A 318 -5.71 -34.94 17.48
N ARG A 319 -6.40 -36.07 17.26
CA ARG A 319 -5.80 -37.41 17.26
C ARG A 319 -5.52 -38.02 15.89
N ARG A 320 -6.23 -37.63 14.83
CA ARG A 320 -6.23 -38.38 13.54
C ARG A 320 -6.12 -37.51 12.30
N ARG A 321 -6.55 -36.25 12.37
CA ARG A 321 -6.56 -35.36 11.20
C ARG A 321 -5.11 -34.97 10.84
N PRO A 322 -4.65 -35.16 9.60
CA PRO A 322 -3.27 -34.82 9.23
C PRO A 322 -3.05 -33.32 9.03
N HIS A 323 -1.91 -32.81 9.48
CA HIS A 323 -1.50 -31.41 9.30
C HIS A 323 -0.19 -31.27 8.51
N MET A 324 -0.24 -30.69 7.31
CA MET A 324 0.97 -30.38 6.52
C MET A 324 2.00 -29.55 7.29
N ALA A 325 1.55 -28.66 8.18
CA ALA A 325 2.41 -27.83 9.02
C ALA A 325 3.16 -28.61 10.11
N LEU A 326 2.79 -29.88 10.36
CA LEU A 326 3.39 -30.80 11.33
C LEU A 326 4.01 -32.03 10.62
N GLY A 327 4.33 -31.91 9.32
CA GLY A 327 4.88 -33.02 8.54
C GLY A 327 3.87 -34.15 8.25
N GLY A 328 2.58 -33.90 8.40
CA GLY A 328 1.51 -34.89 8.20
C GLY A 328 0.90 -35.43 9.50
N LEU A 329 1.58 -35.27 10.64
CA LEU A 329 1.09 -35.71 11.95
C LEU A 329 -0.18 -34.97 12.39
N ALA A 330 -0.99 -35.62 13.22
CA ALA A 330 -2.04 -34.99 14.00
C ALA A 330 -1.45 -34.21 15.21
N PRO A 331 -2.17 -33.23 15.78
CA PRO A 331 -1.66 -32.40 16.88
C PRO A 331 -1.13 -33.19 18.10
N LEU A 332 -1.85 -34.23 18.54
CA LEU A 332 -1.43 -35.04 19.70
C LEU A 332 -0.30 -36.02 19.37
N GLU A 333 -0.22 -36.52 18.13
CA GLU A 333 0.92 -37.33 17.66
C GLU A 333 2.20 -36.49 17.62
N PHE A 334 2.11 -35.26 17.12
CA PHE A 334 3.21 -34.30 17.11
C PHE A 334 3.67 -33.95 18.53
N LEU A 335 2.75 -33.75 19.46
CA LEU A 335 3.06 -33.50 20.88
C LEU A 335 3.75 -34.70 21.55
N ALA A 336 3.26 -35.93 21.32
CA ALA A 336 3.89 -37.14 21.83
C ALA A 336 5.32 -37.29 21.31
N LYS A 337 5.52 -37.10 20.00
CA LYS A 337 6.85 -37.12 19.37
C LYS A 337 7.80 -36.07 19.95
N MET A 338 7.33 -34.84 20.19
CA MET A 338 8.14 -33.81 20.85
C MET A 338 8.54 -34.20 22.29
N GLN A 339 7.66 -34.88 23.02
CA GLN A 339 7.97 -35.37 24.37
C GLN A 339 9.04 -36.47 24.31
N GLU A 340 8.91 -37.44 23.40
CA GLU A 340 9.92 -38.48 23.17
C GLU A 340 11.29 -37.90 22.79
N GLU A 341 11.34 -36.93 21.88
CA GLU A 341 12.58 -36.24 21.47
C GLU A 341 13.19 -35.38 22.61
N SER A 342 12.39 -34.96 23.59
CA SER A 342 12.85 -34.18 24.75
C SER A 342 13.42 -35.04 25.90
N VAL A 343 13.13 -36.34 25.92
CA VAL A 343 13.75 -37.28 26.87
C VAL A 343 15.11 -37.71 26.31
N PRO A 344 16.24 -37.38 26.96
CA PRO A 344 17.55 -37.72 26.41
C PRO A 344 17.74 -39.25 26.34
N GLN A 345 18.13 -39.75 25.18
CA GLN A 345 18.48 -41.16 24.89
C GLN A 345 19.64 -41.75 25.74
N ARG A 346 20.07 -41.07 26.81
CA ARG A 346 21.13 -41.53 27.72
C ARG A 346 20.68 -42.63 28.69
N VAL A 347 19.39 -42.89 28.83
CA VAL A 347 18.87 -43.90 29.77
C VAL A 347 18.77 -45.31 29.12
N SER A 348 18.69 -45.40 27.78
CA SER A 348 18.55 -46.69 27.09
C SER A 348 19.84 -47.53 27.05
N ASN A 349 21.02 -46.93 27.21
CA ASN A 349 22.29 -47.67 27.15
C ASN A 349 22.75 -48.22 28.50
N VAL A 350 22.28 -47.68 29.63
CA VAL A 350 22.73 -48.12 30.96
C VAL A 350 22.15 -49.50 31.34
N LEU A 351 20.97 -49.86 30.83
CA LEU A 351 20.39 -51.18 31.05
C LEU A 351 21.04 -52.28 30.19
N THR A 352 21.60 -51.94 29.03
CA THR A 352 22.30 -52.91 28.16
C THR A 352 23.64 -53.33 28.77
N ASP A 353 24.39 -52.39 29.35
CA ASP A 353 25.67 -52.68 30.01
C ASP A 353 25.50 -53.46 31.32
N TYR A 354 24.38 -53.27 32.04
CA TYR A 354 24.10 -54.04 33.26
C TYR A 354 23.73 -55.52 33.01
N ILE A 355 23.19 -55.87 31.84
CA ILE A 355 22.85 -57.26 31.50
C ILE A 355 24.10 -58.06 31.08
N LEU A 356 25.08 -57.41 30.45
CA LEU A 356 26.36 -58.05 30.08
C LEU A 356 27.29 -58.28 31.28
N LEU A 357 27.09 -57.55 32.39
CA LEU A 357 27.89 -57.67 33.62
C LEU A 357 27.42 -58.77 34.60
N ILE A 358 26.31 -59.47 34.31
CA ILE A 358 25.74 -60.56 35.14
C ILE A 358 25.87 -61.92 34.42
N SER A 359 26.62 -61.97 33.31
CA SER A 359 26.72 -63.14 32.42
C SER A 359 28.13 -63.76 32.35
N TRP A 360 28.89 -63.72 33.45
CA TRP A 360 30.20 -64.40 33.63
C TRP A 360 30.35 -64.91 35.07
#